data_AF-A0AAD2DD48-F1
#
_entry.id   AF-A0AAD2DD48-F1
#
_cell.length_a   1.000
_cell.length_b   1.000
_cell.length_c   1.000
_cell.angle_alpha   90.00
_cell.angle_beta   90.00
_cell.angle_gamma   90.00
#
_symmetry.space_group_name_H-M   'P 1'
#
loop_
_entity.id
_entity.type
_entity.pdbx_description
1 polymer ?
#
loop_
_entity_poly.entity_id
_entity_poly.type
_entity_poly.pdbx_seq_one_letter_code
_entity_poly.pdbx_strand_id
1 'polypeptide(L)'
;MKEQEEKEKIAVEEFKKLDKVDVEVRLGEKSNKVVKAVIYKGFAIHDYVAYFDTKNEPMKAITVTEGEGKGMKLLDCNVTEYEKCIDEIREVIGDKMLEMSDLPLIKPILKKY
;
A
#
# COMPACT_ATOMS: atom_id res chain seq x y z
N MET A 1 1.33 9.91 -22.57
CA MET A 1 2.43 9.09 -22.03
C MET A 1 3.37 9.93 -21.19
N LYS A 2 4.14 10.88 -21.76
CA LYS A 2 5.08 11.73 -20.98
C LYS A 2 4.46 12.47 -19.78
N GLU A 3 3.27 13.04 -19.94
CA GLU A 3 2.62 13.80 -18.85
C GLU A 3 2.24 12.91 -17.65
N GLN A 4 1.82 11.66 -17.90
CA GLN A 4 1.48 10.72 -16.82
C GLN A 4 2.74 10.23 -16.10
N GLU A 5 3.81 9.95 -16.84
CA GLU A 5 5.11 9.57 -16.28
C GLU A 5 5.72 10.69 -15.42
N GLU A 6 5.56 11.95 -15.85
CA GLU A 6 6.02 13.11 -15.10
C GLU A 6 5.21 13.35 -13.82
N LYS A 7 3.88 13.21 -13.90
CA LYS A 7 2.98 13.24 -12.73
C LYS A 7 3.35 12.16 -11.72
N GLU A 8 3.61 10.95 -12.18
CA GLU A 8 4.00 9.83 -11.31
C GLU A 8 5.35 10.09 -10.64
N LYS A 9 6.32 10.62 -11.38
CA LYS A 9 7.65 10.96 -10.84
C LYS A 9 7.55 12.05 -9.76
N ILE A 10 6.72 13.08 -9.98
CA ILE A 10 6.48 14.13 -8.98
C ILE A 10 5.83 13.51 -7.73
N ALA A 11 4.81 12.66 -7.91
CA ALA A 11 4.14 11.98 -6.80
C ALA A 11 5.09 11.10 -5.99
N VAL A 12 6.01 10.38 -6.63
CA VAL A 12 7.07 9.60 -5.94
C VAL A 12 7.94 10.51 -5.07
N GLU A 13 8.37 11.66 -5.59
CA GLU A 13 9.21 12.59 -4.83
C GLU A 13 8.46 13.26 -3.68
N GLU A 14 7.17 13.57 -3.85
CA GLU A 14 6.29 14.06 -2.78
C GLU A 14 6.09 12.99 -1.70
N PHE A 15 5.82 11.75 -2.10
CA PHE A 15 5.65 10.62 -1.19
C PHE A 15 6.89 10.34 -0.33
N LYS A 16 8.10 10.63 -0.85
CA LYS A 16 9.35 10.53 -0.07
C LYS A 16 9.43 11.53 1.08
N LYS A 17 8.75 12.69 0.96
CA LYS A 17 8.75 13.76 1.98
C LYS A 17 7.72 13.53 3.08
N LEU A 18 6.75 12.65 2.87
CA LEU A 18 5.74 12.32 3.86
C LEU A 18 6.39 11.68 5.10
N ASP A 19 5.81 11.98 6.27
CA ASP A 19 6.20 11.33 7.51
C ASP A 19 5.88 9.83 7.44
N LYS A 20 6.90 9.02 7.70
CA LYS A 20 6.81 7.56 7.64
C LYS A 20 7.07 6.98 9.02
N VAL A 21 6.29 5.98 9.37
CA VAL A 21 6.47 5.19 10.58
C VAL A 21 7.01 3.81 10.21
N ASP A 22 7.69 3.19 11.17
CA ASP A 22 8.17 1.81 11.00
C ASP A 22 6.98 0.85 11.17
N VAL A 23 6.73 0.04 10.15
CA VAL A 23 5.70 -1.00 10.13
C VAL A 23 6.37 -2.34 9.86
N GLU A 24 6.06 -3.35 10.67
CA GLU A 24 6.49 -4.72 10.43
C GLU A 24 5.54 -5.40 9.44
N VAL A 25 6.08 -5.78 8.27
CA VAL A 25 5.32 -6.45 7.21
C VAL A 25 5.77 -7.90 7.11
N ARG A 26 4.81 -8.82 7.03
CA ARG A 26 5.08 -10.25 6.92
C ARG A 26 5.24 -10.61 5.45
N LEU A 27 6.42 -11.08 5.07
CA LEU A 27 6.75 -11.48 3.69
C LEU A 27 6.56 -12.98 3.45
N GLY A 28 6.23 -13.74 4.50
CA GLY A 28 5.95 -15.18 4.43
C GLY A 28 5.83 -15.82 5.83
N GLU A 29 5.80 -17.15 5.89
CA GLU A 29 5.59 -17.86 7.16
C GLU A 29 6.67 -17.58 8.22
N LYS A 30 7.90 -17.24 7.79
CA LYS A 30 9.08 -17.09 8.66
C LYS A 30 9.88 -15.79 8.46
N SER A 31 9.39 -14.84 7.68
CA SER A 31 10.10 -13.59 7.40
C SER A 31 9.21 -12.38 7.65
N ASN A 32 9.64 -11.55 8.59
CA ASN A 32 9.11 -10.21 8.80
C ASN A 32 10.19 -9.21 8.38
N LYS A 33 9.76 -8.06 7.86
CA LYS A 33 10.66 -6.95 7.56
C LYS A 33 10.02 -5.66 8.02
N VAL A 34 10.79 -4.88 8.78
CA VAL A 34 10.40 -3.51 9.14
C VAL A 34 10.62 -2.61 7.94
N VAL A 35 9.57 -1.87 7.57
CA VAL A 35 9.59 -0.92 6.45
C VAL A 35 9.05 0.42 6.90
N LYS A 36 9.54 1.48 6.27
CA LYS A 36 8.97 2.81 6.44
C LYS A 36 7.71 2.95 5.59
N ALA A 37 6.57 3.12 6.24
CA ALA A 37 5.28 3.25 5.58
C ALA A 37 4.60 4.57 5.93
N VAL A 38 3.83 5.08 4.98
CA VAL A 38 2.82 6.11 5.21
C VAL A 38 1.55 5.40 5.66
N ILE A 39 0.91 5.89 6.72
CA ILE A 39 -0.38 5.35 7.17
C ILE A 39 -1.50 6.22 6.60
N TYR A 40 -2.36 5.62 5.78
CA TYR A 40 -3.55 6.29 5.23
C TYR A 40 -4.78 5.42 5.48
N LYS A 41 -5.74 5.98 6.23
CA LYS A 41 -7.01 5.32 6.60
C LYS A 41 -6.83 3.88 7.10
N GLY A 42 -5.82 3.61 7.93
CA GLY A 42 -5.55 2.29 8.49
C GLY A 42 -4.86 1.29 7.55
N PHE A 43 -4.39 1.75 6.39
CA PHE A 43 -3.53 0.99 5.48
C PHE A 43 -2.11 1.56 5.52
N ALA A 44 -1.12 0.68 5.45
CA ALA A 44 0.28 1.02 5.30
C ALA A 44 0.65 1.04 3.82
N ILE A 45 1.15 2.17 3.33
CA ILE A 45 1.68 2.34 1.98
C ILE A 45 3.19 2.45 2.06
N HIS A 46 3.89 1.54 1.40
CA HIS A 46 5.35 1.50 1.43
C HIS A 46 5.92 1.13 0.07
N ASP A 47 7.23 1.37 -0.09
CA ASP A 47 7.95 0.91 -1.27
C ASP A 47 7.90 -0.62 -1.35
N TYR A 48 7.91 -1.16 -2.57
CA TYR A 48 7.88 -2.60 -2.79
C TYR A 48 9.00 -3.30 -2.01
N VAL A 49 8.71 -4.43 -1.39
CA VAL A 49 9.68 -5.16 -0.57
C VAL A 49 10.12 -6.41 -1.33
N ALA A 50 10.94 -6.21 -2.38
CA ALA A 50 11.68 -7.31 -2.99
C ALA A 50 12.94 -7.63 -2.19
N TYR A 51 13.58 -8.74 -2.53
CA TYR A 51 14.98 -9.01 -2.16
C TYR A 51 15.98 -7.96 -2.68
N PHE A 52 15.53 -7.04 -3.56
CA PHE A 52 16.32 -5.96 -4.15
C PHE A 52 15.80 -4.57 -3.73
N ASP A 53 16.71 -3.61 -3.69
CA ASP A 53 16.51 -2.23 -3.24
C ASP A 53 15.72 -1.43 -4.30
N THR A 54 14.38 -1.43 -4.22
CA THR A 54 13.43 -0.80 -5.16
C THR A 54 13.07 0.64 -4.81
N LYS A 55 14.00 1.38 -4.18
CA LYS A 55 13.80 2.75 -3.64
C LYS A 55 13.28 3.82 -4.61
N ASN A 56 13.15 3.51 -5.90
CA ASN A 56 12.72 4.44 -6.94
C ASN A 56 11.64 3.87 -7.87
N GLU A 57 10.96 2.79 -7.50
CA GLU A 57 9.86 2.30 -8.32
C GLU A 57 8.59 3.17 -8.15
N PRO A 58 7.87 3.45 -9.26
CA PRO A 58 6.63 4.20 -9.24
C PRO A 58 5.50 3.43 -8.54
N MET A 59 5.67 2.12 -8.33
CA MET A 59 4.70 1.29 -7.64
C MET A 59 4.91 1.29 -6.12
N LYS A 60 3.82 1.36 -5.38
CA LYS A 60 3.74 1.20 -3.92
C LYS A 60 2.91 -0.01 -3.58
N ALA A 61 3.34 -0.71 -2.54
CA ALA A 61 2.57 -1.78 -1.94
C ALA A 61 1.59 -1.20 -0.93
N ILE A 62 0.31 -1.54 -1.08
CA ILE A 62 -0.72 -1.32 -0.05
C ILE A 62 -0.77 -2.56 0.82
N THR A 63 -0.57 -2.37 2.11
CA THR A 63 -0.56 -3.43 3.12
C THR A 63 -1.56 -3.10 4.22
N VAL A 64 -2.37 -4.08 4.62
CA VAL A 64 -3.30 -3.97 5.74
C VAL A 64 -2.55 -4.28 7.01
N THR A 65 -2.59 -3.39 8.00
CA THR A 65 -2.01 -3.63 9.33
C THR A 65 -2.99 -4.47 10.18
N GLU A 66 -2.73 -5.76 10.30
CA GLU A 66 -3.45 -6.70 11.18
C GLU A 66 -2.90 -6.63 12.62
N GLY A 67 -3.21 -5.58 13.37
CA GLY A 67 -2.75 -5.42 14.76
C GLY A 67 -1.23 -5.19 14.90
N GLU A 68 -0.69 -5.37 16.12
CA GLU A 68 0.75 -5.16 16.39
C GLU A 68 1.62 -6.14 15.57
N GLY A 69 2.30 -5.61 14.56
CA GLY A 69 3.42 -6.27 13.87
C GLY A 69 3.06 -7.15 12.66
N LYS A 70 1.82 -7.14 12.17
CA LYS A 70 1.42 -7.98 11.02
C LYS A 70 0.85 -7.13 9.90
N GLY A 71 1.44 -7.24 8.71
CA GLY A 71 0.98 -6.58 7.50
C GLY A 71 0.66 -7.59 6.41
N MET A 72 -0.57 -7.65 5.90
CA MET A 72 -0.93 -8.44 4.71
C MET A 72 -0.96 -7.55 3.48
N LYS A 73 -0.10 -7.82 2.50
CA LYS A 73 -0.08 -7.10 1.22
C LYS A 73 -1.37 -7.37 0.44
N LEU A 74 -2.00 -6.30 -0.06
CA LEU A 74 -3.19 -6.37 -0.90
C LEU A 74 -2.89 -6.25 -2.40
N LEU A 75 -2.06 -5.27 -2.77
CA LEU A 75 -1.90 -4.81 -4.15
C LEU A 75 -0.63 -3.98 -4.29
N ASP A 76 -0.03 -4.00 -5.47
CA ASP A 76 0.92 -2.98 -5.91
C ASP A 76 0.19 -2.00 -6.85
N CYS A 77 0.27 -0.70 -6.59
CA CYS A 77 -0.36 0.32 -7.43
C CYS A 77 0.53 1.55 -7.57
N ASN A 78 0.20 2.43 -8.51
CA ASN A 78 0.92 3.70 -8.68
C ASN A 78 0.75 4.60 -7.45
N VAL A 79 1.75 5.45 -7.18
CA VAL A 79 1.70 6.46 -6.11
C VAL A 79 0.51 7.39 -6.29
N THR A 80 0.15 7.70 -7.53
CA THR A 80 -0.99 8.58 -7.81
C THR A 80 -2.36 7.93 -7.59
N GLU A 81 -2.41 6.64 -7.29
CA GLU A 81 -3.66 5.85 -7.28
C GLU A 81 -3.94 5.16 -5.94
N TYR A 82 -2.96 5.04 -5.03
CA TYR A 82 -3.16 4.33 -3.77
C TYR A 82 -4.29 4.93 -2.91
N GLU A 83 -4.43 6.26 -2.87
CA GLU A 83 -5.48 6.92 -2.08
C GLU A 83 -6.86 6.58 -2.61
N LYS A 84 -7.04 6.63 -3.94
CA LYS A 84 -8.31 6.29 -4.59
C LYS A 84 -8.67 4.82 -4.37
N CYS A 85 -7.69 3.92 -4.47
CA CYS A 85 -7.88 2.51 -4.20
C CYS A 85 -8.35 2.28 -2.75
N ILE A 86 -7.68 2.91 -1.77
CA ILE A 86 -8.03 2.78 -0.35
C ILE A 86 -9.40 3.39 -0.05
N ASP A 87 -9.73 4.52 -0.68
CA ASP A 87 -11.02 5.17 -0.53
C ASP A 87 -12.17 4.29 -1.04
N GLU A 88 -12.03 3.69 -2.23
CA GLU A 88 -13.01 2.71 -2.74
C GLU A 88 -13.14 1.49 -1.82
N ILE A 89 -12.03 0.98 -1.27
CA ILE A 89 -12.07 -0.11 -0.29
C ILE A 89 -12.86 0.31 0.94
N ARG A 90 -12.59 1.52 1.48
CA ARG A 90 -13.27 2.08 2.66
C ARG A 90 -14.75 2.37 2.41
N GLU A 91 -15.15 2.70 1.19
CA GLU A 91 -16.57 2.81 0.83
C GLU A 91 -17.31 1.47 0.92
N VAL A 92 -16.63 0.36 0.59
CA VAL A 92 -17.23 -0.98 0.62
C VAL A 92 -17.26 -1.56 2.04
N ILE A 93 -16.17 -1.43 2.79
CA ILE A 93 -16.05 -2.07 4.11
C ILE A 93 -16.38 -1.14 5.27
N GLY A 94 -16.35 0.18 5.07
CA GLY A 94 -16.48 1.20 6.12
C GLY A 94 -15.23 1.35 6.98
N ASP A 95 -15.41 1.80 8.22
CA ASP A 95 -14.32 2.02 9.19
C ASP A 95 -13.88 0.74 9.92
N LYS A 96 -14.45 -0.42 9.58
CA LYS A 96 -14.06 -1.69 10.20
C LYS A 96 -12.63 -2.10 9.79
N MET A 97 -12.02 -2.97 10.58
CA MET A 97 -10.78 -3.62 10.17
C MET A 97 -11.06 -4.56 9.00
N LEU A 98 -10.16 -4.60 8.02
CA LEU A 98 -10.31 -5.52 6.90
C LEU A 98 -10.13 -6.96 7.40
N GLU A 99 -11.13 -7.79 7.20
CA GLU A 99 -11.07 -9.22 7.51
C GLU A 99 -10.90 -10.06 6.24
N MET A 100 -10.43 -11.31 6.36
CA MET A 100 -10.34 -12.23 5.21
C MET A 100 -11.70 -12.46 4.53
N SER A 101 -12.79 -12.35 5.28
CA SER A 101 -14.17 -12.44 4.80
C SER A 101 -14.54 -11.30 3.84
N ASP A 102 -13.85 -10.16 3.90
CA ASP A 102 -14.07 -8.99 3.05
C ASP A 102 -13.33 -9.06 1.72
N LEU A 103 -12.32 -9.94 1.60
CA LEU A 103 -11.52 -10.09 0.38
C LEU A 103 -12.38 -10.29 -0.88
N PRO A 104 -13.45 -11.11 -0.90
CA PRO A 104 -14.32 -11.23 -2.07
C PRO A 104 -15.04 -9.92 -2.45
N LEU A 105 -15.37 -9.08 -1.47
CA LEU A 105 -16.07 -7.80 -1.68
C LEU A 105 -15.14 -6.74 -2.28
N ILE A 106 -13.88 -6.71 -1.85
CA ILE A 106 -12.89 -5.72 -2.32
C ILE A 106 -12.13 -6.18 -3.57
N LYS A 107 -12.16 -7.48 -3.90
CA LYS A 107 -11.50 -8.06 -5.09
C LYS A 107 -11.82 -7.35 -6.41
N PRO A 108 -13.05 -6.88 -6.68
CA PRO A 108 -13.35 -6.10 -7.88
C PRO A 108 -12.61 -4.75 -7.91
N ILE A 109 -12.41 -4.09 -6.76
CA ILE A 109 -11.66 -2.83 -6.65
C ILE A 109 -10.19 -3.09 -6.92
N LEU A 110 -9.62 -4.11 -6.26
CA LEU A 110 -8.21 -4.50 -6.44
C LEU A 110 -7.84 -4.86 -7.87
N LYS A 111 -8.81 -5.20 -8.74
CA LYS A 111 -8.59 -5.50 -10.16
C LYS A 111 -8.59 -4.27 -11.07
N LYS A 112 -9.05 -3.12 -10.58
CA LYS A 112 -9.08 -1.85 -11.35
C LYS A 112 -7.72 -1.15 -11.36
N TYR A 113 -6.92 -1.41 -10.33
CA TYR A 113 -5.63 -0.82 -10.04
C TYR A 113 -4.53 -1.87 -10.24
#